data_AF-A0A7W8TA57-F1
#
_entry.id   AF-A0A7W8TA57-F1
#
_cell.length_a   1.000
_cell.length_b   1.000
_cell.length_c   1.000
_cell.angle_alpha   90.00
_cell.angle_beta   90.00
_cell.angle_gamma   90.00
#
_symmetry.space_group_name_H-M   'P 1'
#
loop_
_entity.id
_entity.type
_entity.pdbx_description
1 polymer ?
#
loop_
_entity_poly.entity_id
_entity_poly.type
_entity_poly.pdbx_seq_one_letter_code
_entity_poly.pdbx_strand_id
1 'polypeptide(L)'
;MANQSDPFGREEFWDDLLAFIEEGRVVPVVGQELLAIDRDGKTVPLYRAIAESLLDRYGLVAQPAGASPSSPASGCATGQVYLRPHQELNDAVCAVAASGRRVQDLYRPINDILRSVLRDQQIPPALRELARIRPFDLFATTTCDDLLARALNEVAILKGTFTMKFIVQWKGEPAMQQAAIERFIKTGGQPASLGALQSLKRWTPAQSQQW
;
A
#
# COMPACT_ATOMS: atom_id res chain seq x y z
N MET A 1 -15.64 41.50 -4.69
CA MET A 1 -15.73 40.02 -4.82
C MET A 1 -14.53 39.58 -5.65
N ALA A 2 -13.49 39.06 -5.00
CA ALA A 2 -12.28 38.65 -5.69
C ALA A 2 -12.52 37.28 -6.37
N ASN A 3 -12.36 37.28 -7.69
CA ASN A 3 -12.33 36.09 -8.53
C ASN A 3 -11.12 35.24 -8.09
N GLN A 4 -11.35 34.09 -7.47
CA GLN A 4 -10.28 33.12 -7.21
C GLN A 4 -9.92 32.52 -8.58
N SER A 5 -8.85 33.05 -9.17
CA SER A 5 -8.18 32.49 -10.34
C SER A 5 -7.84 31.03 -10.06
N ASP A 6 -8.37 30.14 -10.89
CA ASP A 6 -7.96 28.73 -10.96
C ASP A 6 -6.45 28.68 -11.19
N PRO A 7 -5.64 28.31 -10.18
CA PRO A 7 -4.18 28.51 -10.22
C PRO A 7 -3.47 27.60 -11.23
N PHE A 8 -4.20 26.63 -11.77
CA PHE A 8 -3.81 25.78 -12.88
C PHE A 8 -5.10 25.61 -13.66
N GLY A 9 -5.22 26.19 -14.86
CA GLY A 9 -6.42 26.00 -15.69
C GLY A 9 -6.71 24.51 -15.75
N ARG A 10 -7.74 24.06 -15.01
CA ARG A 10 -7.89 22.64 -14.66
C ARG A 10 -7.88 21.75 -15.89
N GLU A 11 -8.46 22.24 -16.97
CA GLU A 11 -8.51 21.60 -18.29
C GLU A 11 -7.11 21.44 -18.90
N GLU A 12 -6.27 22.49 -18.91
CA GLU A 12 -4.89 22.44 -19.42
C GLU A 12 -4.04 21.41 -18.65
N PHE A 13 -4.20 21.33 -17.33
CA PHE A 13 -3.52 20.31 -16.52
C PHE A 13 -3.94 18.88 -16.90
N TRP A 14 -5.23 18.64 -17.14
CA TRP A 14 -5.72 17.32 -17.53
C TRP A 14 -5.23 16.93 -18.92
N ASP A 15 -5.21 17.87 -19.87
CA ASP A 15 -4.69 17.65 -21.21
C ASP A 15 -3.19 17.30 -21.18
N ASP A 16 -2.40 18.07 -20.41
CA ASP A 16 -0.97 17.79 -20.20
C ASP A 16 -0.74 16.43 -19.53
N LEU A 17 -1.53 16.10 -18.50
CA LEU A 17 -1.43 14.81 -17.81
C LEU A 17 -1.74 13.66 -18.77
N LEU A 18 -2.80 13.75 -19.57
CA LEU A 18 -3.15 12.73 -20.55
C LEU A 18 -2.04 12.57 -21.59
N ALA A 19 -1.47 13.66 -22.09
CA ALA A 19 -0.32 13.63 -22.98
C ALA A 19 0.89 12.94 -22.33
N PHE A 20 1.21 13.25 -21.07
CA PHE A 20 2.30 12.59 -20.35
C PHE A 20 2.03 11.11 -20.05
N ILE A 21 0.76 10.72 -19.84
CA ILE A 21 0.37 9.32 -19.72
C ILE A 21 0.64 8.61 -21.05
N GLU A 22 0.17 9.17 -22.17
CA GLU A 22 0.39 8.61 -23.51
C GLU A 22 1.88 8.53 -23.89
N GLU A 23 2.68 9.51 -23.46
CA GLU A 23 4.14 9.54 -23.64
C GLU A 23 4.89 8.59 -22.67
N GLY A 24 4.21 7.91 -21.75
CA GLY A 24 4.83 7.01 -20.77
C GLY A 24 5.69 7.71 -19.71
N ARG A 25 5.42 8.99 -19.43
CA ARG A 25 6.18 9.84 -18.50
C ARG A 25 5.59 9.88 -17.08
N VAL A 26 4.54 9.11 -16.84
CA VAL A 26 3.80 9.08 -15.57
C VAL A 26 3.93 7.71 -14.93
N VAL A 27 4.28 7.70 -13.63
CA VAL A 27 4.31 6.49 -12.80
C VAL A 27 3.22 6.61 -11.73
N PRO A 28 2.15 5.80 -11.78
CA PRO A 28 1.14 5.79 -10.73
C PRO A 28 1.73 5.33 -9.40
N VAL A 29 1.44 6.09 -8.34
CA VAL A 29 1.76 5.72 -6.95
C VAL A 29 0.44 5.36 -6.26
N VAL A 30 0.32 4.11 -5.83
CA VAL A 30 -0.91 3.56 -5.23
C VAL A 30 -0.74 3.42 -3.73
N GLY A 31 -1.54 4.16 -2.97
CA GLY A 31 -1.65 4.02 -1.53
C GLY A 31 -2.89 3.24 -1.10
N GLN A 32 -3.05 3.14 0.22
CA GLN A 32 -4.12 2.39 0.88
C GLN A 32 -5.51 3.00 0.71
N GLU A 33 -5.59 4.28 0.34
CA GLU A 33 -6.82 5.03 0.12
C GLU A 33 -7.70 4.44 -0.99
N LEU A 34 -7.09 3.71 -1.94
CA LEU A 34 -7.80 3.00 -3.01
C LEU A 34 -8.24 1.59 -2.61
N LEU A 35 -7.89 1.14 -1.40
CA LEU A 35 -8.07 -0.24 -0.95
C LEU A 35 -9.25 -0.37 0.00
N ALA A 36 -10.36 -0.85 -0.52
CA ALA A 36 -11.55 -1.18 0.24
C ALA A 36 -11.98 -2.62 -0.02
N ILE A 37 -12.62 -3.21 0.99
CA ILE A 37 -13.14 -4.58 0.96
C ILE A 37 -14.63 -4.57 1.24
N ASP A 38 -15.32 -5.63 0.83
CA ASP A 38 -16.69 -5.88 1.27
C ASP A 38 -16.66 -6.60 2.62
N ARG A 39 -17.31 -6.03 3.62
CA ARG A 39 -17.53 -6.68 4.92
C ARG A 39 -19.01 -6.60 5.23
N ASP A 40 -19.68 -7.75 5.16
CA ASP A 40 -21.12 -7.88 5.39
C ASP A 40 -21.97 -6.94 4.50
N GLY A 41 -21.60 -6.82 3.22
CA GLY A 41 -22.29 -5.96 2.25
C GLY A 41 -21.97 -4.48 2.39
N LYS A 42 -20.98 -4.11 3.22
CA LYS A 42 -20.51 -2.74 3.39
C LYS A 42 -19.07 -2.60 2.91
N THR A 43 -18.84 -1.60 2.08
CA THR A 43 -17.49 -1.19 1.68
C THR A 43 -16.78 -0.54 2.86
N VAL A 44 -15.68 -1.14 3.32
CA VAL A 44 -14.83 -0.62 4.40
C VAL A 44 -13.37 -0.50 3.96
N PRO A 45 -12.60 0.48 4.45
CA PRO A 45 -11.17 0.56 4.15
C PRO A 45 -10.44 -0.69 4.64
N LEU A 46 -9.62 -1.30 3.77
CA LEU A 46 -8.90 -2.54 4.06
C LEU A 46 -8.04 -2.41 5.33
N TYR A 47 -7.23 -1.36 5.39
CA TYR A 47 -6.29 -1.14 6.48
C TYR A 47 -6.97 -0.80 7.81
N ARG A 48 -8.21 -0.29 7.77
CA ARG A 48 -9.04 -0.15 8.97
C ARG A 48 -9.49 -1.53 9.48
N ALA A 49 -9.98 -2.41 8.61
CA ALA A 49 -10.40 -3.75 9.00
C ALA A 49 -9.24 -4.59 9.58
N ILE A 50 -8.03 -4.44 9.03
CA ILE A 50 -6.81 -5.06 9.55
C ILE A 50 -6.46 -4.49 10.93
N ALA A 51 -6.50 -3.16 11.08
CA ALA A 51 -6.22 -2.48 12.35
C ALA A 51 -7.17 -2.93 13.46
N GLU A 52 -8.48 -2.96 13.18
CA GLU A 52 -9.51 -3.43 14.12
C GLU A 52 -9.26 -4.89 14.53
N SER A 53 -8.95 -5.77 13.57
CA SER A 53 -8.64 -7.17 13.84
C SER A 53 -7.35 -7.35 14.65
N LEU A 54 -6.36 -6.50 14.43
CA LEU A 54 -5.12 -6.50 15.22
C LEU A 54 -5.39 -6.09 16.66
N LEU A 55 -6.17 -5.02 16.87
CA LEU A 55 -6.53 -4.56 18.21
C LEU A 55 -7.31 -5.64 18.97
N ASP A 56 -8.33 -6.24 18.35
CA ASP A 56 -9.15 -7.30 18.93
C ASP A 56 -8.28 -8.49 19.39
N ARG A 57 -7.32 -8.93 18.55
CA ARG A 57 -6.37 -10.00 18.87
C ARG A 57 -5.55 -9.72 20.13
N TYR A 58 -5.34 -8.46 20.49
CA TYR A 58 -4.58 -8.04 21.68
C TYR A 58 -5.45 -7.47 22.80
N GLY A 59 -6.78 -7.64 22.74
CA GLY A 59 -7.71 -7.19 23.79
C GLY A 59 -7.89 -5.66 23.84
N LEU A 60 -7.62 -4.98 22.73
CA LEU A 60 -7.88 -3.55 22.54
C LEU A 60 -9.08 -3.36 21.60
N VAL A 61 -9.71 -2.19 21.67
CA VAL A 61 -10.91 -1.89 20.90
C VAL A 61 -10.72 -0.60 20.12
N ALA A 62 -11.06 -0.61 18.83
CA ALA A 62 -11.06 0.60 18.02
C ALA A 62 -12.26 1.49 18.36
N GLN A 63 -12.04 2.80 18.40
CA GLN A 63 -13.15 3.74 18.47
C GLN A 63 -13.99 3.71 17.17
N PRO A 64 -15.30 4.01 17.26
CA PRO A 64 -16.16 4.11 16.09
C PRO A 64 -15.63 5.10 15.06
N ALA A 65 -15.83 4.80 13.77
CA ALA A 65 -15.48 5.71 12.69
C ALA A 65 -16.21 7.06 12.86
N GLY A 66 -15.48 8.17 12.76
CA GLY A 66 -16.03 9.52 12.93
C GLY A 66 -16.04 10.04 14.37
N ALA A 67 -15.58 9.26 15.35
CA ALA A 67 -15.27 9.80 16.67
C ALA A 67 -14.20 10.90 16.54
N SER A 68 -14.40 12.04 17.19
CA SER A 68 -13.38 13.08 17.28
C SER A 68 -12.42 12.71 18.41
N PRO A 69 -11.10 12.97 18.29
CA PRO A 69 -10.17 12.82 19.41
C PRO A 69 -10.54 13.84 20.49
N SER A 70 -11.42 13.47 21.42
CA SER A 70 -11.75 14.31 22.57
C SER A 70 -10.56 14.33 23.53
N SER A 71 -9.67 15.31 23.34
CA SER A 71 -8.58 15.75 24.25
C SER A 71 -7.46 14.73 24.55
N PRO A 72 -6.18 15.16 24.60
CA PRO A 72 -5.04 14.29 24.87
C PRO A 72 -4.92 13.97 26.37
N ALA A 73 -5.85 13.19 26.91
CA ALA A 73 -5.74 12.66 28.27
C ALA A 73 -6.59 11.40 28.43
N SER A 74 -6.14 10.29 27.87
CA SER A 74 -6.35 8.96 28.47
C SER A 74 -5.33 8.00 27.88
N GLY A 75 -4.11 8.06 28.42
CA GLY A 75 -3.21 6.94 28.33
C GLY A 75 -3.94 5.70 28.88
N CYS A 76 -3.89 4.62 28.10
CA CYS A 76 -3.91 3.21 28.54
C CYS A 76 -5.02 2.70 29.49
N ALA A 77 -5.98 3.52 29.96
CA ALA A 77 -6.92 3.12 31.00
C ALA A 77 -8.16 2.40 30.47
N THR A 78 -8.58 2.67 29.22
CA THR A 78 -9.87 2.19 28.68
C THR A 78 -9.75 1.13 27.59
N GLY A 79 -8.52 0.76 27.18
CA GLY A 79 -8.31 -0.18 26.06
C GLY A 79 -8.84 0.31 24.70
N GLN A 80 -9.28 1.57 24.60
CA GLN A 80 -9.85 2.18 23.40
C GLN A 80 -8.76 2.88 22.59
N VAL A 81 -8.75 2.66 21.28
CA VAL A 81 -7.74 3.19 20.35
C VAL A 81 -8.42 4.03 19.27
N TYR A 82 -8.03 5.30 19.17
CA TYR A 82 -8.46 6.14 18.06
C TYR A 82 -7.64 5.81 16.82
N LEU A 83 -8.33 5.49 15.72
CA LEU A 83 -7.72 5.16 14.43
C LEU A 83 -7.89 6.33 13.48
N ARG A 84 -6.81 7.08 13.23
CA ARG A 84 -6.83 8.21 12.30
C ARG A 84 -7.03 7.72 10.87
N PRO A 85 -7.82 8.43 10.04
CA PRO A 85 -7.96 8.13 8.63
C PRO A 85 -6.60 8.02 7.94
N HIS A 86 -6.39 6.96 7.17
CA HIS A 86 -5.13 6.67 6.47
C HIS A 86 -3.92 6.47 7.38
N GLN A 87 -4.11 6.22 8.68
CA GLN A 87 -3.05 5.83 9.61
C GLN A 87 -3.52 4.70 10.55
N GLU A 88 -4.61 4.01 10.21
CA GLU A 88 -5.30 3.07 11.08
C GLU A 88 -4.39 1.93 11.52
N LEU A 89 -3.66 1.30 10.58
CA LEU A 89 -2.74 0.22 10.92
C LEU A 89 -1.56 0.71 11.77
N ASN A 90 -1.03 1.91 11.47
CA ASN A 90 0.03 2.51 12.28
C ASN A 90 -0.44 2.75 13.72
N ASP A 91 -1.63 3.34 13.89
CA ASP A 91 -2.20 3.65 15.21
C ASP A 91 -2.46 2.37 16.02
N ALA A 92 -2.96 1.31 15.38
CA ALA A 92 -3.12 0.01 16.02
C ALA A 92 -1.77 -0.61 16.43
N VAL A 93 -0.76 -0.55 15.56
CA VAL A 93 0.60 -1.03 15.86
C VAL A 93 1.22 -0.25 17.02
N CYS A 94 1.10 1.08 17.03
CA CYS A 94 1.58 1.93 18.12
C CYS A 94 0.90 1.58 19.45
N ALA A 95 -0.42 1.38 19.44
CA ALA A 95 -1.18 1.02 20.64
C ALA A 95 -0.75 -0.36 21.19
N VAL A 96 -0.60 -1.37 20.33
CA VAL A 96 -0.12 -2.69 20.74
C VAL A 96 1.33 -2.63 21.20
N ALA A 97 2.20 -1.87 20.54
CA ALA A 97 3.59 -1.71 20.95
C ALA A 97 3.73 -1.02 22.31
N ALA A 98 2.83 -0.06 22.63
CA ALA A 98 2.79 0.59 23.93
C ALA A 98 2.51 -0.38 25.10
N SER A 99 1.95 -1.57 24.82
CA SER A 99 1.80 -2.65 25.81
C SER A 99 3.09 -3.44 26.10
N GLY A 100 4.24 -3.02 25.55
CA GLY A 100 5.55 -3.64 25.73
C GLY A 100 5.94 -4.67 24.66
N ARG A 101 5.18 -4.75 23.56
CA ARG A 101 5.51 -5.61 22.40
C ARG A 101 6.52 -4.92 21.49
N ARG A 102 7.45 -5.68 20.90
CA ARG A 102 8.32 -5.15 19.85
C ARG A 102 7.52 -5.10 18.55
N VAL A 103 7.66 -4.02 17.78
CA VAL A 103 6.96 -3.84 16.49
C VAL A 103 7.24 -5.00 15.52
N GLN A 104 8.47 -5.52 15.52
CA GLN A 104 8.86 -6.65 14.66
C GLN A 104 8.05 -7.93 14.94
N ASP A 105 7.66 -8.15 16.20
CA ASP A 105 6.88 -9.33 16.60
C ASP A 105 5.44 -9.25 16.06
N LEU A 106 5.00 -8.07 15.61
CA LEU A 106 3.68 -7.84 15.05
C LEU A 106 3.59 -8.14 13.55
N TYR A 107 4.71 -8.25 12.83
CA TYR A 107 4.71 -8.50 11.38
C TYR A 107 4.00 -9.79 10.99
N ARG A 108 4.27 -10.89 11.72
CA ARG A 108 3.61 -12.17 11.46
C ARG A 108 2.10 -12.10 11.76
N PRO A 109 1.66 -11.64 12.96
CA PRO A 109 0.25 -11.43 13.24
C PRO A 109 -0.49 -10.56 12.19
N ILE A 110 0.14 -9.47 11.74
CA ILE A 110 -0.44 -8.57 10.72
C ILE A 110 -0.58 -9.30 9.38
N ASN A 111 0.44 -10.03 8.95
CA ASN A 111 0.38 -10.80 7.70
C ASN A 111 -0.68 -11.92 7.77
N ASP A 112 -0.84 -12.59 8.92
CA ASP A 112 -1.89 -13.59 9.12
C ASP A 112 -3.28 -12.96 9.00
N ILE A 113 -3.49 -11.80 9.64
CA ILE A 113 -4.74 -11.04 9.57
C ILE A 113 -4.99 -10.58 8.13
N LEU A 114 -4.01 -10.00 7.47
CA LEU A 114 -4.10 -9.54 6.08
C LEU A 114 -4.55 -10.68 5.16
N ARG A 115 -3.93 -11.86 5.27
CA ARG A 115 -4.31 -13.05 4.49
C ARG A 115 -5.70 -13.54 4.80
N SER A 116 -6.10 -13.50 6.07
CA SER A 116 -7.45 -13.88 6.48
C SER A 116 -8.50 -12.93 5.93
N VAL A 117 -8.27 -11.61 6.04
CA VAL A 117 -9.17 -10.56 5.57
C VAL A 117 -9.31 -10.60 4.04
N LEU A 118 -8.23 -10.87 3.30
CA LEU A 118 -8.21 -10.87 1.84
C LEU A 118 -8.63 -12.20 1.19
N ARG A 119 -8.87 -13.27 1.95
CA ARG A 119 -9.09 -14.63 1.40
C ARG A 119 -10.23 -14.68 0.39
N ASP A 120 -11.36 -14.07 0.73
CA ASP A 120 -12.60 -14.11 -0.06
C ASP A 120 -12.94 -12.75 -0.70
N GLN A 121 -11.97 -11.85 -0.73
CA GLN A 121 -12.16 -10.50 -1.25
C GLN A 121 -11.86 -10.44 -2.74
N GLN A 122 -12.77 -9.79 -3.47
CA GLN A 122 -12.53 -9.44 -4.86
C GLN A 122 -11.55 -8.26 -4.95
N ILE A 123 -10.81 -8.19 -6.05
CA ILE A 123 -9.95 -7.04 -6.33
C ILE A 123 -10.80 -5.76 -6.39
N PRO A 124 -10.41 -4.67 -5.71
CA PRO A 124 -11.12 -3.40 -5.80
C PRO A 124 -11.26 -2.92 -7.26
N PRO A 125 -12.46 -2.47 -7.70
CA PRO A 125 -12.67 -2.01 -9.07
C PRO A 125 -11.70 -0.91 -9.50
N ALA A 126 -11.35 0.01 -8.59
CA ALA A 126 -10.39 1.07 -8.86
C ALA A 126 -9.01 0.54 -9.29
N LEU A 127 -8.54 -0.56 -8.70
CA LEU A 127 -7.26 -1.16 -9.10
C LEU A 127 -7.34 -1.83 -10.47
N ARG A 128 -8.48 -2.43 -10.83
CA ARG A 128 -8.68 -3.00 -12.16
C ARG A 128 -8.69 -1.90 -13.22
N GLU A 129 -9.43 -0.82 -12.99
CA GLU A 129 -9.49 0.31 -13.93
C GLU A 129 -8.12 0.96 -14.08
N LEU A 130 -7.39 1.17 -12.98
CA LEU A 130 -6.02 1.66 -13.02
C LEU A 130 -5.09 0.74 -13.81
N ALA A 131 -5.19 -0.58 -13.60
CA ALA A 131 -4.41 -1.58 -14.33
C ALA A 131 -4.75 -1.68 -15.83
N ARG A 132 -5.93 -1.21 -16.25
CA ARG A 132 -6.35 -1.19 -17.68
C ARG A 132 -5.77 -0.03 -18.47
N ILE A 133 -5.21 0.98 -17.80
CA ILE A 133 -4.57 2.13 -18.46
C ILE A 133 -3.24 1.65 -19.07
N ARG A 134 -3.29 1.33 -20.36
CA ARG A 134 -2.19 0.67 -21.11
C ARG A 134 -0.87 1.43 -21.13
N PRO A 135 -0.83 2.78 -21.17
CA PRO A 135 0.46 3.49 -21.16
C PRO A 135 1.23 3.41 -19.84
N PHE A 136 0.62 2.93 -18.74
CA PHE A 136 1.33 2.69 -17.50
C PHE A 136 2.10 1.36 -17.55
N ASP A 137 3.41 1.46 -17.79
CA ASP A 137 4.32 0.30 -17.80
C ASP A 137 5.02 0.05 -16.44
N LEU A 138 4.92 1.00 -15.50
CA LEU A 138 5.51 0.91 -14.16
C LEU A 138 4.53 1.45 -13.11
N PHE A 139 4.37 0.70 -12.02
CA PHE A 139 3.58 1.08 -10.86
C PHE A 139 4.43 1.08 -9.60
N ALA A 140 4.16 2.02 -8.70
CA ALA A 140 4.70 2.02 -7.34
C ALA A 140 3.55 1.85 -6.34
N THR A 141 3.78 1.11 -5.26
CA THR A 141 2.81 1.01 -4.16
C THR A 141 3.49 1.22 -2.81
N THR A 142 2.77 1.87 -1.90
CA THR A 142 3.19 2.07 -0.50
C THR A 142 2.51 1.09 0.45
N THR A 143 1.73 0.15 -0.07
CA THR A 143 1.01 -0.85 0.71
C THR A 143 1.74 -2.19 0.72
N CYS A 144 1.44 -3.02 1.71
CA CYS A 144 2.09 -4.32 1.92
C CYS A 144 1.25 -5.52 1.50
N ASP A 145 0.08 -5.27 0.89
CA ASP A 145 -0.77 -6.27 0.26
C ASP A 145 -0.35 -6.57 -1.19
N ASP A 146 -1.03 -7.52 -1.82
CA ASP A 146 -0.77 -7.95 -3.18
C ASP A 146 -1.88 -7.58 -4.18
N LEU A 147 -2.86 -6.74 -3.81
CA LEU A 147 -4.03 -6.45 -4.64
C LEU A 147 -3.69 -5.76 -5.94
N LEU A 148 -2.75 -4.79 -5.93
CA LEU A 148 -2.28 -4.14 -7.16
C LEU A 148 -1.61 -5.15 -8.10
N ALA A 149 -0.78 -6.03 -7.55
CA ALA A 149 -0.12 -7.08 -8.33
C ALA A 149 -1.13 -8.07 -8.91
N ARG A 150 -2.16 -8.45 -8.14
CA ARG A 150 -3.27 -9.28 -8.63
C ARG A 150 -4.03 -8.57 -9.76
N ALA A 151 -4.33 -7.28 -9.62
CA ALA A 151 -5.07 -6.51 -10.62
C ALA A 151 -4.30 -6.43 -11.95
N LEU A 152 -2.99 -6.16 -11.89
CA LEU A 152 -2.13 -6.13 -13.07
C LEU A 152 -2.08 -7.50 -13.76
N ASN A 153 -1.98 -8.60 -12.99
CA ASN A 153 -1.98 -9.95 -13.54
C ASN A 153 -3.33 -10.35 -14.15
N GLU A 154 -4.45 -9.87 -13.60
CA GLU A 154 -5.79 -10.10 -14.17
C GLU A 154 -5.93 -9.43 -15.55
N VAL A 155 -5.34 -8.25 -15.73
CA VAL A 155 -5.47 -7.44 -16.96
C VAL A 155 -4.39 -7.75 -18.01
N ALA A 156 -3.21 -8.27 -17.61
CA ALA A 156 -2.16 -8.67 -18.56
C ALA A 156 -2.53 -9.92 -19.34
N ILE A 157 -3.25 -9.73 -20.45
CA ILE A 157 -3.64 -10.83 -21.34
C ILE A 157 -2.43 -11.42 -22.11
N LEU A 158 -1.27 -10.74 -22.23
CA LEU A 158 -0.16 -11.22 -23.09
C LEU A 158 1.29 -10.88 -22.68
N LYS A 159 1.57 -10.28 -21.50
CA LYS A 159 2.93 -9.88 -21.11
C LYS A 159 3.43 -10.53 -19.81
N GLY A 160 3.35 -11.86 -19.72
CA GLY A 160 3.95 -12.63 -18.62
C GLY A 160 3.40 -12.31 -17.21
N THR A 161 3.91 -13.00 -16.19
CA THR A 161 3.49 -12.80 -14.80
C THR A 161 4.15 -11.56 -14.22
N PHE A 162 3.38 -10.55 -13.83
CA PHE A 162 3.88 -9.43 -13.05
C PHE A 162 4.29 -9.94 -11.66
N THR A 163 5.60 -9.92 -11.42
CA THR A 163 6.16 -10.22 -10.11
C THR A 163 6.39 -8.89 -9.39
N MET A 164 5.66 -8.66 -8.31
CA MET A 164 5.90 -7.49 -7.46
C MET A 164 7.28 -7.63 -6.80
N LYS A 165 8.17 -6.70 -7.11
CA LYS A 165 9.50 -6.62 -6.49
C LYS A 165 9.44 -5.59 -5.39
N PHE A 166 9.29 -6.06 -4.16
CA PHE A 166 9.46 -5.21 -2.99
C PHE A 166 10.93 -4.84 -2.85
N ILE A 167 11.25 -3.56 -3.00
CA ILE A 167 12.52 -3.02 -2.48
C ILE A 167 12.21 -2.58 -1.07
N VAL A 168 12.57 -3.38 -0.07
CA VAL A 168 12.55 -2.93 1.33
C VAL A 168 13.92 -3.08 1.94
N GLN A 169 14.33 -1.97 2.57
CA GLN A 169 15.57 -1.70 3.29
C GLN A 169 16.78 -1.30 2.40
N TRP A 170 17.05 0.01 2.34
CA TRP A 170 18.33 0.54 1.89
C TRP A 170 19.04 1.23 3.06
N LYS A 171 20.23 0.73 3.42
CA LYS A 171 21.13 1.27 4.43
C LYS A 171 22.35 1.97 3.79
N GLY A 172 22.18 2.62 2.63
CA GLY A 172 23.32 3.19 1.88
C GLY A 172 23.17 4.68 1.57
N GLU A 173 24.28 5.30 1.17
CA GLU A 173 24.38 6.76 0.95
C GLU A 173 23.55 7.29 -0.24
N PRO A 174 23.02 8.52 -0.15
CA PRO A 174 22.10 9.11 -1.13
C PRO A 174 22.60 9.11 -2.59
N ALA A 175 23.90 9.22 -2.83
CA ALA A 175 24.46 9.29 -4.19
C ALA A 175 24.27 7.99 -5.01
N MET A 176 24.16 6.84 -4.34
CA MET A 176 23.91 5.57 -5.03
C MET A 176 22.43 5.33 -5.34
N GLN A 177 21.52 6.11 -4.74
CA GLN A 177 20.08 5.99 -4.92
C GLN A 177 19.66 6.34 -6.36
N GLN A 178 20.17 7.46 -6.88
CA GLN A 178 19.80 7.96 -8.19
C GLN A 178 20.30 7.02 -9.29
N ALA A 179 21.54 6.54 -9.17
CA ALA A 179 22.09 5.55 -10.08
C ALA A 179 21.35 4.19 -10.03
N ALA A 180 20.92 3.75 -8.84
CA ALA A 180 20.17 2.50 -8.69
C ALA A 180 18.74 2.60 -9.28
N ILE A 181 18.06 3.73 -9.07
CA ILE A 181 16.73 4.01 -9.63
C ILE A 181 16.81 4.16 -11.15
N GLU A 182 17.73 4.99 -11.65
CA GLU A 182 17.94 5.15 -13.10
C GLU A 182 18.28 3.83 -13.78
N ARG A 183 19.06 2.98 -13.12
CA ARG A 183 19.40 1.65 -13.64
C ARG A 183 18.21 0.70 -13.58
N PHE A 184 17.41 0.73 -12.52
CA PHE A 184 16.17 -0.05 -12.44
C PHE A 184 15.22 0.32 -13.58
N ILE A 185 15.05 1.62 -13.84
CA ILE A 185 14.25 2.15 -14.97
C ILE A 185 14.84 1.68 -16.30
N LYS A 186 16.15 1.83 -16.53
CA LYS A 186 16.82 1.42 -17.78
C LYS A 186 16.79 -0.08 -18.06
N THR A 187 16.65 -0.92 -17.02
CA THR A 187 16.74 -2.40 -17.15
C THR A 187 15.38 -3.10 -17.03
N GLY A 188 14.28 -2.35 -16.92
CA GLY A 188 12.96 -2.94 -16.63
C GLY A 188 12.94 -3.73 -15.32
N GLY A 189 13.74 -3.28 -14.34
CA GLY A 189 13.90 -3.94 -13.05
C GLY A 189 14.69 -5.26 -13.06
N GLN A 190 15.47 -5.57 -14.10
CA GLN A 190 16.41 -6.70 -14.04
C GLN A 190 17.63 -6.34 -13.18
N PRO A 191 17.91 -7.07 -12.08
CA PRO A 191 19.09 -6.79 -11.27
C PRO A 191 20.37 -7.12 -12.06
N ALA A 192 21.38 -6.26 -11.93
CA ALA A 192 22.70 -6.54 -12.48
C ALA A 192 23.36 -7.71 -11.73
N SER A 193 24.18 -8.49 -12.42
CA SER A 193 24.99 -9.59 -11.87
C SER A 193 26.09 -9.16 -10.88
N LEU A 194 26.04 -7.93 -10.38
CA LEU A 194 27.06 -7.36 -9.49
C LEU A 194 26.68 -7.64 -8.03
N GLY A 195 27.53 -8.44 -7.36
CA GLY A 195 27.37 -8.98 -6.01
C GLY A 195 27.25 -7.99 -4.83
N ALA A 196 26.88 -6.74 -5.07
CA ALA A 196 26.57 -5.75 -4.04
C ALA A 196 25.05 -5.61 -3.75
N LEU A 197 24.19 -6.18 -4.60
CA LEU A 197 22.75 -6.32 -4.34
C LEU A 197 22.45 -7.77 -3.99
N GLN A 198 22.39 -8.09 -2.71
CA GLN A 198 21.70 -9.32 -2.30
C GLN A 198 20.20 -9.08 -2.50
N SER A 199 19.61 -9.71 -3.52
CA SER A 199 18.17 -9.88 -3.52
C SER A 199 17.82 -10.67 -2.26
N LEU A 200 17.15 -10.04 -1.28
CA LEU A 200 16.35 -10.82 -0.34
C LEU A 200 15.40 -11.63 -1.22
N LYS A 201 15.53 -12.96 -1.12
CA LYS A 201 15.04 -13.99 -2.04
C LYS A 201 13.84 -13.55 -2.87
N ARG A 202 13.95 -13.74 -4.20
CA ARG A 202 12.82 -13.65 -5.15
C ARG A 202 11.60 -14.37 -4.56
N TRP A 203 10.57 -13.62 -4.15
CA TRP A 203 9.32 -14.21 -3.69
C TRP A 203 8.63 -14.81 -4.91
N THR A 204 8.53 -16.14 -4.95
CA THR A 204 7.84 -16.86 -6.01
C THR A 204 6.44 -17.26 -5.55
N PRO A 205 5.45 -17.37 -6.47
CA PRO A 205 4.11 -17.84 -6.12
C PRO A 205 4.11 -19.18 -5.37
N ALA A 206 5.06 -20.07 -5.67
CA ALA A 206 5.23 -21.36 -4.99
C ALA A 206 5.57 -21.24 -3.50
N GLN A 207 6.21 -20.14 -3.07
CA GLN A 207 6.55 -19.91 -1.66
C GLN A 207 5.36 -19.37 -0.85
N SER A 208 4.23 -19.07 -1.49
CA SER A 208 3.00 -18.65 -0.80
C SER A 208 2.18 -19.81 -0.20
N GLN A 209 2.48 -21.05 -0.61
CA GLN A 209 1.74 -22.27 -0.25
C GLN A 209 2.40 -23.11 0.86
N GLN A 210 3.54 -22.66 1.43
CA GLN A 210 4.34 -23.45 2.38
C GLN A 210 4.65 -22.75 3.71
N TRP A 211 3.95 -21.66 4.06
CA TRP A 211 4.18 -20.90 5.29
C TRP A 211 2.90 -20.41 5.94
#